data_AF-A0A833L0G3-F1
#
_entry.id   AF-A0A833L0G3-F1
#
_cell.length_a   1.000
_cell.length_b   1.000
_cell.length_c   1.000
_cell.angle_alpha   90.00
_cell.angle_beta   90.00
_cell.angle_gamma   90.00
#
_symmetry.space_group_name_H-M   'P 1'
#
loop_
_entity.id
_entity.type
_entity.pdbx_description
1 polymer ?
#
loop_
_entity_poly.entity_id
_entity_poly.type
_entity_poly.pdbx_seq_one_letter_code
_entity_poly.pdbx_strand_id
1 'polypeptide(L)' 'MEEFRCKFCRRLLAKVENTGKVEIKCPKCKTLNLFSLNEIVVVQVDEEYLRRKFNKNKSLDADQAV' A
#
# COMPACT_ATOMS: atom_id res chain seq x y z
N MET A 1 -2.82 4.11 -16.63
CA MET A 1 -4.16 3.51 -16.51
C MET A 1 -4.15 2.39 -15.48
N GLU A 2 -5.01 2.46 -14.48
CA GLU A 2 -5.10 1.50 -13.37
C GLU A 2 -6.32 0.56 -13.56
N GLU A 3 -6.16 -0.72 -13.21
CA GLU A 3 -7.24 -1.71 -13.27
C GLU A 3 -7.87 -1.95 -11.91
N PHE A 4 -9.15 -1.63 -11.78
CA PHE A 4 -9.91 -1.92 -10.58
C PHE A 4 -10.56 -3.29 -10.71
N ARG A 5 -10.08 -4.25 -9.91
CA ARG A 5 -10.57 -5.63 -9.92
C ARG A 5 -11.26 -5.96 -8.60
N CYS A 6 -12.35 -6.70 -8.68
CA CYS A 6 -13.08 -7.10 -7.48
C CYS A 6 -12.18 -7.89 -6.51
N LYS A 7 -12.16 -7.49 -5.23
CA LYS A 7 -11.36 -8.15 -4.19
C LYS A 7 -11.77 -9.60 -3.93
N PHE A 8 -13.01 -9.97 -4.25
CA PHE A 8 -13.55 -11.31 -4.03
C PHE A 8 -13.43 -12.20 -5.27
N CYS A 9 -14.00 -11.80 -6.41
CA CYS A 9 -14.06 -12.64 -7.61
C CYS A 9 -13.04 -12.30 -8.70
N ARG A 10 -12.15 -11.33 -8.45
CA ARG A 10 -11.08 -10.86 -9.37
C ARG A 10 -11.55 -10.33 -10.73
N ARG A 11 -12.86 -10.23 -10.96
CA ARG A 11 -13.46 -9.67 -12.18
C ARG A 11 -13.03 -8.20 -12.33
N LEU A 12 -12.67 -7.83 -13.55
CA LEU A 12 -12.41 -6.44 -13.92
C LEU A 12 -13.70 -5.62 -13.76
N LEU A 13 -13.60 -4.52 -13.02
CA LEU A 13 -14.71 -3.61 -12.76
C LEU A 13 -14.56 -2.32 -13.55
N ALA A 14 -13.36 -1.76 -13.62
CA ALA A 14 -13.07 -0.55 -14.37
C ALA A 14 -11.59 -0.47 -14.78
N LYS A 15 -11.30 0.31 -15.84
CA LYS A 15 -9.97 0.79 -16.20
C LYS A 15 -10.05 2.30 -16.28
N VAL A 16 -9.23 3.00 -15.51
CA VAL A 16 -9.36 4.45 -15.36
C VAL A 16 -7.98 5.09 -15.26
N GLU A 17 -7.87 6.31 -15.74
CA GLU A 17 -6.69 7.15 -15.54
C GLU A 17 -6.98 8.13 -14.41
N ASN A 18 -6.03 8.24 -13.46
CA ASN A 18 -6.06 9.18 -12.34
C ASN A 18 -7.37 9.24 -11.55
N THR A 19 -7.61 8.24 -10.68
CA THR A 19 -8.82 8.18 -9.85
C THR A 19 -8.48 8.27 -8.37
N GLY A 20 -8.94 9.30 -7.66
CA GLY A 20 -8.62 9.49 -6.24
C GLY A 20 -9.29 8.48 -5.31
N LYS A 21 -10.61 8.29 -5.43
CA LYS A 21 -11.40 7.31 -4.68
C LYS A 21 -12.48 6.71 -5.58
N VAL A 22 -12.63 5.39 -5.54
CA VAL A 22 -13.62 4.63 -6.33
C VAL A 22 -14.37 3.69 -5.40
N GLU A 23 -15.70 3.81 -5.39
CA GLU A 23 -16.59 2.86 -4.75
C GLU A 23 -17.44 2.16 -5.81
N ILE A 24 -17.31 0.84 -5.91
CA ILE A 24 -17.96 0.07 -6.98
C ILE A 24 -18.45 -1.30 -6.50
N LYS A 25 -19.73 -1.56 -6.73
CA LYS A 25 -20.35 -2.86 -6.47
C LYS A 25 -20.07 -3.81 -7.61
N CYS A 26 -19.55 -5.00 -7.30
CA CYS A 26 -19.33 -6.02 -8.31
C CYS A 26 -20.68 -6.60 -8.80
N PRO A 27 -20.98 -6.59 -10.11
CA PRO A 27 -22.24 -7.14 -10.62
C PRO A 27 -22.33 -8.66 -10.49
N LYS A 28 -21.20 -9.38 -10.40
CA LYS A 28 -21.17 -10.84 -10.30
C LYS A 28 -21.41 -11.32 -8.86
N CYS A 29 -20.55 -10.91 -7.93
CA CYS A 29 -20.58 -11.41 -6.54
C CYS A 29 -21.21 -10.43 -5.55
N LYS A 30 -21.67 -9.26 -6.01
CA LYS A 30 -22.33 -8.22 -5.20
C LYS A 30 -21.47 -7.57 -4.11
N THR A 31 -20.18 -7.94 -4.01
CA THR A 31 -19.21 -7.31 -3.10
C THR A 31 -19.02 -5.85 -3.45
N LEU A 32 -19.07 -4.98 -2.44
CA LEU A 32 -18.72 -3.57 -2.53
C LEU A 32 -17.19 -3.43 -2.41
N ASN A 33 -16.56 -2.78 -3.39
CA ASN A 33 -15.12 -2.57 -3.44
C ASN A 33 -14.85 -1.07 -3.29
N LEU A 34 -13.93 -0.75 -2.38
CA LEU A 34 -13.47 0.60 -2.13
C LEU A 34 -12.00 0.65 -2.53
N PHE A 35 -11.64 1.59 -3.40
CA PHE A 35 -10.27 1.82 -3.84
C PHE A 35 -9.92 3.29 -3.59
N SER A 36 -8.73 3.56 -3.06
CA SER A 36 -8.23 4.89 -2.74
C SER A 36 -6.74 4.92 -3.02
N LEU A 37 -6.26 5.94 -3.75
CA LEU A 37 -4.83 6.07 -4.07
C LEU A 37 -3.95 6.43 -2.86
N ASN A 38 -4.57 6.88 -1.76
CA ASN A 38 -3.86 7.30 -0.55
C ASN A 38 -4.38 6.53 0.68
N GLU A 39 -3.63 5.53 1.14
CA GLU A 39 -3.70 5.04 2.53
C GLU A 39 -2.39 5.41 3.23
N ILE A 40 -2.43 6.47 4.04
CA ILE A 40 -1.34 6.75 5.00
C ILE A 40 -1.62 5.87 6.22
N VAL A 41 -0.81 4.82 6.40
CA VAL A 41 -0.88 3.98 7.59
C VAL A 41 0.08 4.54 8.64
N VAL A 42 -0.46 5.21 9.65
CA VAL A 42 0.31 5.62 10.82
C VAL A 42 0.40 4.43 11.78
N VAL A 43 1.59 3.85 11.89
CA VAL A 43 1.87 2.78 12.85
C VAL A 43 2.60 3.37 14.06
N GLN A 44 2.11 3.05 15.25
CA GLN A 44 2.86 3.29 16.48
C GLN A 44 3.96 2.24 16.58
N VAL A 45 5.20 2.69 16.51
CA VAL A 45 6.39 1.86 16.71
C VAL A 45 7.02 2.29 18.03
N ASP A 46 7.47 1.31 18.80
CA ASP A 46 8.24 1.61 20.00
C ASP A 46 9.60 2.25 19.62
N GLU A 47 10.08 3.18 20.46
CA GLU A 47 11.36 3.85 20.21
C GLU A 47 12.54 2.87 20.20
N GLU A 48 12.43 1.76 20.93
CA GLU A 48 13.52 0.81 21.10
C GLU A 48 13.80 0.04 19.79
N TYR A 49 12.75 -0.36 19.08
CA TYR A 49 12.75 -0.98 17.77
C TYR A 49 13.39 -0.04 16.74
N LEU A 50 13.03 1.25 16.79
CA LEU A 50 13.64 2.25 15.92
C LEU A 50 15.14 2.37 16.20
N ARG A 51 15.56 2.52 17.47
CA ARG A 51 16.99 2.61 17.85
C ARG A 51 17.79 1.39 17.41
N ARG A 52 17.25 0.17 17.59
CA ARG A 52 17.89 -1.08 17.15
C ARG A 52 18.06 -1.14 15.63
N LYS A 53 17.12 -0.60 14.86
CA LYS A 53 17.17 -0.60 13.39
C LYS A 53 18.13 0.46 12.83
N PHE A 54 18.17 1.66 13.42
CA PHE A 54 19.11 2.70 13.00
C PHE A 54 20.57 2.36 13.28
N ASN A 55 20.86 1.68 14.41
CA ASN A 55 22.23 1.27 14.73
C ASN A 55 22.78 0.15 13.82
N LYS A 56 21.93 -0.67 13.21
CA LYS A 56 22.34 -1.67 12.20
C LYS A 56 22.67 -1.05 10.85
N ASN A 57 22.05 0.06 10.49
CA ASN A 57 22.33 0.73 9.21
C ASN A 57 23.62 1.56 9.28
N LYS A 58 23.96 2.09 10.46
CA LYS A 58 25.20 2.85 10.68
C LYS A 58 26.49 2.00 10.56
N SER A 59 26.38 0.67 10.63
CA SER A 59 27.51 -0.25 10.46
C SER A 59 27.75 -0.71 9.02
N LEU A 60 26.89 -0.36 8.06
CA LEU A 60 27.07 -0.70 6.64
C LEU A 60 27.61 0.48 5.80
N ASP A 61 27.43 1.72 6.27
CA ASP A 61 27.99 2.92 5.63
C ASP A 61 29.44 3.23 6.07
N ALA A 62 30.00 2.48 7.02
CA ALA A 62 31.36 2.67 7.52
C ALA A 62 32.44 1.91 6.72
N ASP A 63 32.07 0.96 5.87
CA ASP A 63 33.00 0.12 5.08
C ASP A 63 33.18 0.59 3.61
N GLN A 64 32.73 1.80 3.26
CA GLN A 64 32.94 2.40 1.91
C GLN A 64 33.69 3.74 1.93
N ALA A 65 34.54 3.96 2.95
CA ALA A 65 35.44 5.10 2.99
C ALA A 65 36.89 4.68 3.34
N VAL A 66 37.50 3.81 2.52
CA VAL A 66 38.96 3.78 2.24
C VAL A 66 39.17 3.29 0.82
#